data_AF-A0A9W9ZTK5-F1
#
_entry.id   AF-A0A9W9ZTK5-F1
#
_cell.length_a   1.000
_cell.length_b   1.000
_cell.length_c   1.000
_cell.angle_alpha   90.00
_cell.angle_beta   90.00
_cell.angle_gamma   90.00
#
_symmetry.space_group_name_H-M   'P 1'
#
loop_
_entity.id
_entity.type
_entity.pdbx_description
1 polymer ?
#
loop_
_entity_poly.entity_id
_entity_poly.type
_entity_poly.pdbx_seq_one_letter_code
_entity_poly.pdbx_strand_id
1 'polypeptide(L)'
;MHELGISPQERKVFFGQLLGMSDAISFTLGNEGYAVYKYVPFGPVDDVLPYLSRRAMENKGLLKGVLKERGLLWGELKRRFREGEIMYNPALEQSWFFIKHCTSIILLS
;
A
#
# COMPACT_ATOMS: atom_id res chain seq x y z
N MET A 1 -0.29 7.29 -17.13
CA MET A 1 0.88 7.61 -17.98
C MET A 1 0.82 6.86 -19.30
N HIS A 2 0.57 5.55 -19.28
CA HIS A 2 0.31 4.76 -20.49
C HIS A 2 -0.84 5.32 -21.36
N GLU A 3 -1.98 5.68 -20.76
CA GLU A 3 -3.10 6.32 -21.46
C GLU A 3 -2.78 7.71 -22.03
N LEU A 4 -1.79 8.39 -21.45
CA LEU A 4 -1.30 9.69 -21.93
C LEU A 4 -0.16 9.55 -22.95
N GLY A 5 0.20 8.32 -23.33
CA GLY A 5 1.31 8.02 -24.25
C GLY A 5 2.68 8.37 -23.70
N ILE A 6 2.84 8.55 -22.39
CA ILE A 6 4.11 8.92 -21.76
C ILE A 6 4.86 7.65 -21.40
N SER A 7 5.95 7.39 -22.12
CA SER A 7 6.85 6.27 -21.85
C SER A 7 7.78 6.60 -20.66
N PRO A 8 8.05 5.63 -19.76
CA PRO A 8 8.98 5.82 -18.65
C PRO A 8 10.42 6.15 -19.09
N GLN A 9 10.83 5.64 -20.26
CA GLN A 9 12.18 5.80 -20.81
C GLN A 9 12.48 7.24 -21.24
N GLU A 10 11.44 8.00 -21.60
CA GLU A 10 11.60 9.38 -22.07
C GLU A 10 11.97 10.36 -20.97
N ARG A 11 11.91 9.95 -19.68
CA ARG A 11 12.25 10.79 -18.50
C ARG A 11 11.61 12.18 -18.53
N LYS A 12 10.39 12.29 -19.07
CA LYS A 12 9.63 13.55 -19.14
C LYS A 12 9.00 13.94 -17.80
N VAL A 13 8.77 12.97 -16.93
CA VAL A 13 8.09 13.16 -15.65
C VAL A 13 8.88 12.46 -14.56
N PHE A 14 8.98 13.14 -13.43
CA PHE A 14 9.67 12.64 -12.23
C PHE A 14 8.74 12.74 -11.04
N PHE A 15 8.76 11.72 -10.20
CA PHE A 15 7.96 11.69 -8.99
C PHE A 15 8.83 12.07 -7.80
N GLY A 16 8.41 13.05 -7.01
CA GLY A 16 9.04 13.40 -5.75
C GLY A 16 8.25 12.82 -4.58
N GLN A 17 8.89 12.07 -3.69
CA GLN A 17 8.26 11.50 -2.50
C GLN A 17 9.06 11.87 -1.25
N LEU A 18 8.36 12.23 -0.17
CA LEU A 18 8.95 12.40 1.14
C LEU A 18 9.41 11.06 1.70
N LEU A 19 10.66 11.00 2.15
CA LEU A 19 11.23 9.78 2.73
C LEU A 19 10.43 9.36 3.98
N GLY A 20 10.08 8.07 4.08
CA GLY A 20 9.42 7.48 5.24
C GLY A 20 7.90 7.61 5.28
N MET A 21 7.26 8.09 4.21
CA MET A 21 5.80 8.26 4.17
C MET A 21 5.07 7.25 3.29
N SER A 22 5.49 7.07 2.04
CA SER A 22 4.77 6.24 1.07
C SER A 22 5.74 5.47 0.18
N ASP A 23 6.65 4.74 0.84
CA ASP A 23 7.71 4.00 0.17
C ASP A 23 7.17 2.87 -0.72
N ALA A 24 6.03 2.26 -0.35
CA ALA A 24 5.36 1.26 -1.17
C ALA A 24 5.00 1.79 -2.57
N ILE A 25 4.44 3.01 -2.66
CA ILE A 25 4.07 3.65 -3.94
C ILE A 25 5.33 3.92 -4.76
N SER A 26 6.39 4.42 -4.11
CA SER A 26 7.66 4.67 -4.80
C SER A 26 8.30 3.39 -5.34
N PHE A 27 8.17 2.28 -4.62
CA PHE A 27 8.66 0.98 -5.07
C PHE A 27 7.91 0.49 -6.31
N THR A 28 6.58 0.56 -6.29
CA THR A 28 5.75 0.22 -7.46
C THR A 28 6.09 1.09 -8.66
N LEU A 29 6.24 2.41 -8.48
CA LEU A 29 6.60 3.33 -9.55
C LEU A 29 8.00 3.03 -10.13
N GLY A 30 8.96 2.69 -9.27
CA GLY A 30 10.29 2.27 -9.72
C GLY A 30 10.27 0.95 -10.49
N ASN A 31 9.43 -0.01 -10.07
CA ASN A 31 9.25 -1.29 -10.78
C ASN A 31 8.63 -1.10 -12.18
N GLU A 32 7.72 -0.14 -12.33
CA GLU A 32 7.15 0.26 -13.61
C GLU A 32 8.10 1.13 -14.46
N GLY A 33 9.34 1.37 -13.99
CA GLY A 33 10.38 2.06 -14.72
C GLY A 33 10.34 3.59 -14.64
N TYR A 34 9.50 4.17 -13.77
CA TYR A 34 9.46 5.62 -13.57
C TYR A 34 10.55 6.09 -12.61
N ALA A 35 11.11 7.27 -12.89
CA ALA A 35 12.09 7.88 -12.02
C ALA A 35 11.41 8.53 -10.80
N VAL A 36 11.83 8.08 -9.60
CA VAL A 36 11.32 8.58 -8.32
C VAL A 36 12.47 9.15 -7.49
N TYR A 37 12.33 10.37 -7.02
CA TYR A 37 13.25 11.05 -6.12
C TYR A 37 12.71 11.07 -4.70
N LYS A 38 13.61 10.90 -3.73
CA LYS A 38 13.28 11.00 -2.31
C LYS A 38 13.71 12.36 -1.77
N TYR A 39 12.75 13.13 -1.30
CA TYR A 39 13.00 14.41 -0.64
C TYR A 39 13.40 14.15 0.81
N VAL A 40 14.63 14.52 1.14
CA VAL A 40 15.22 14.40 2.48
C VAL A 40 15.71 15.77 2.91
N PRO A 41 15.19 16.35 4.01
CA PRO A 41 15.76 17.56 4.58
C PRO A 41 17.14 17.23 5.14
N PHE A 42 18.16 18.03 4.79
CA PHE A 42 19.52 17.88 5.29
C PHE A 42 19.99 19.21 5.89
N GLY A 43 20.71 19.15 7.01
CA GLY A 43 21.22 20.33 7.71
C GLY A 43 21.32 20.13 9.23
N PRO A 44 21.80 21.13 9.96
CA PRO A 44 21.76 21.17 11.41
C PRO A 44 20.32 21.00 11.93
N VAL A 45 20.16 20.39 13.11
CA VAL A 45 18.85 20.05 13.68
C VAL A 45 17.97 21.29 13.82
N ASP A 46 18.54 22.41 14.25
CA ASP A 46 17.82 23.67 14.51
C ASP A 46 17.15 24.23 13.24
N ASP A 47 17.78 24.06 12.07
CA ASP A 47 17.26 24.56 10.79
C ASP A 47 16.16 23.66 10.21
N VAL A 48 16.23 22.35 10.50
CA VAL A 48 15.26 21.36 9.99
C VAL A 48 14.04 21.17 10.90
N LEU A 49 14.14 21.55 12.17
CA LEU A 49 13.07 21.42 13.16
C LEU A 49 11.74 22.07 12.72
N PRO A 50 11.72 23.31 12.18
CA PRO A 50 10.48 23.93 11.69
C PRO A 50 9.83 23.12 10.56
N TYR A 51 10.64 22.54 9.67
CA TYR A 51 10.15 21.70 8.58
C TYR A 51 9.53 20.39 9.10
N LEU A 52 10.23 19.70 10.01
CA LEU A 52 9.77 18.45 10.61
C LEU A 52 8.46 18.64 11.38
N SER A 53 8.34 19.74 12.13
CA SER A 53 7.12 20.08 12.88
C SER A 53 5.90 20.23 11.95
N ARG A 54 6.05 20.98 10.84
CA ARG A 54 4.97 21.12 9.84
C ARG A 54 4.55 19.77 9.25
N ARG A 55 5.51 18.92 8.91
CA ARG A 55 5.23 17.57 8.39
C ARG A 55 4.56 16.67 9.42
N ALA A 56 4.96 16.75 10.68
CA ALA A 56 4.31 16.00 11.75
C ALA A 56 2.84 16.42 11.92
N MET A 57 2.53 17.72 11.79
CA MET A 57 1.15 18.23 11.85
C MET A 57 0.30 17.78 10.66
N GLU A 58 0.85 17.83 9.44
CA GLU A 58 0.15 17.38 8.23
C GLU A 58 -0.12 15.86 8.27
N ASN A 59 0.89 15.09 8.68
CA ASN A 59 0.80 13.65 8.78
C ASN A 59 -0.04 13.19 9.99
N LYS A 60 -0.41 14.10 10.89
CA LYS A 60 -1.35 13.81 11.99
C LYS A 60 -2.71 13.34 11.45
N GLY A 61 -3.12 13.81 10.27
CA GLY A 61 -4.31 13.32 9.57
C GLY A 61 -4.15 11.87 9.07
N LEU A 62 -2.98 11.54 8.52
CA LEU A 62 -2.65 10.20 8.04
C LEU A 62 -2.62 9.17 9.20
N LEU A 63 -2.06 9.56 10.35
CA LEU A 63 -2.07 8.74 11.57
C LEU A 63 -3.50 8.32 12.00
N LYS A 64 -4.51 9.18 11.79
CA LYS A 64 -5.91 8.82 12.09
C LYS A 64 -6.42 7.70 11.17
N GLY A 65 -6.03 7.71 9.90
CA GLY A 65 -6.34 6.64 8.95
C GLY A 65 -5.70 5.31 9.36
N VAL A 66 -4.41 5.34 9.73
CA VAL A 66 -3.68 4.16 10.21
C VAL A 66 -4.30 3.57 11.48
N LEU A 67 -4.77 4.40 12.42
CA LEU A 67 -5.46 3.91 13.62
C LEU A 67 -6.77 3.20 13.29
N LYS A 68 -7.53 3.70 12.30
CA LYS A 68 -8.76 3.06 11.83
C LYS A 68 -8.46 1.72 11.16
N GLU A 69 -7.47 1.68 10.28
CA GLU A 69 -7.03 0.46 9.60
C GLU A 69 -6.52 -0.59 10.61
N ARG A 70 -5.74 -0.16 11.61
CA ARG A 70 -5.32 -1.02 12.72
C ARG A 70 -6.51 -1.61 13.48
N GLY A 71 -7.57 -0.82 13.70
CA GLY A 71 -8.81 -1.30 14.31
C GLY A 71 -9.50 -2.37 13.47
N LEU A 72 -9.56 -2.19 12.14
CA LEU A 72 -10.12 -3.18 11.21
C LEU A 72 -9.29 -4.47 11.18
N LEU A 73 -7.96 -4.36 11.10
CA LEU A 73 -7.04 -5.50 11.17
C LEU A 73 -7.17 -6.26 12.48
N TRP A 74 -7.33 -5.56 13.60
CA TRP A 74 -7.54 -6.18 14.90
C TRP A 74 -8.89 -6.91 14.98
N GLY A 75 -9.93 -6.33 14.39
CA GLY A 75 -11.24 -6.98 14.26
C GLY A 75 -11.17 -8.28 13.46
N GLU A 76 -10.49 -8.25 12.31
CA GLU A 76 -10.29 -9.41 11.45
C GLU A 76 -9.42 -10.48 12.12
N LEU A 77 -8.35 -10.09 12.81
CA LEU A 77 -7.52 -11.02 13.60
C LEU A 77 -8.34 -11.70 14.71
N LYS A 78 -9.20 -10.95 15.40
CA LYS A 78 -10.09 -11.49 16.44
C LYS A 78 -11.14 -12.42 15.87
N ARG A 79 -11.67 -12.14 14.67
CA ARG A 79 -12.58 -13.04 13.94
C ARG A 79 -11.89 -14.37 13.61
N ARG A 80 -10.70 -14.30 13.01
CA ARG A 80 -9.88 -15.48 12.67
C ARG A 80 -9.54 -16.33 13.87
N PHE A 81 -9.19 -15.71 15.01
CA PHE A 81 -8.92 -16.43 16.25
C PHE A 81 -10.17 -17.15 16.80
N ARG A 82 -11.36 -16.54 16.65
CA ARG A 82 -12.63 -17.12 17.10
C ARG A 82 -13.08 -18.29 16.21
N GLU A 83 -12.84 -18.19 14.92
CA GLU A 83 -13.27 -19.19 13.92
C GLU A 83 -12.20 -20.26 13.66
N GLY A 84 -11.02 -20.16 14.28
CA GLY A 84 -9.93 -21.14 14.17
C GLY A 84 -9.13 -21.07 12.85
N GLU A 85 -9.43 -20.11 11.98
CA GLU A 85 -8.74 -19.91 10.70
C GLU A 85 -7.50 -19.02 10.85
N ILE A 86 -6.44 -19.57 11.46
CA ILE A 86 -5.19 -18.86 11.73
C ILE A 86 -4.33 -18.67 10.46
N MET A 87 -4.50 -19.54 9.45
CA MET A 87 -3.63 -19.60 8.27
C MET A 87 -4.26 -18.89 7.07
N TYR A 88 -3.72 -17.72 6.70
CA TYR A 88 -3.98 -17.10 5.39
C TYR A 88 -3.00 -17.65 4.35
N ASN A 89 -3.51 -18.41 3.38
CA ASN A 89 -2.73 -18.88 2.24
C ASN A 89 -3.24 -18.20 0.94
N PRO A 90 -2.54 -17.19 0.41
CA PRO A 90 -2.97 -16.47 -0.80
C PRO A 90 -2.94 -17.33 -2.07
N ALA A 91 -2.34 -18.53 -2.04
CA ALA A 91 -2.21 -19.40 -3.22
C ALA A 91 -3.44 -20.29 -3.50
N LEU A 92 -4.41 -20.38 -2.58
CA LEU A 92 -5.52 -21.34 -2.70
C LEU A 92 -6.86 -20.73 -3.17
N GLU A 93 -6.99 -19.40 -3.23
CA GLU A 93 -8.27 -18.76 -3.56
C GLU A 93 -8.66 -18.93 -5.04
N GLN A 94 -7.68 -19.10 -5.94
CA GLN A 94 -7.92 -19.35 -7.37
C GLN A 94 -8.51 -20.76 -7.62
N SER A 95 -8.12 -21.78 -6.86
CA SER A 95 -8.60 -23.16 -7.06
C SER A 95 -9.94 -23.44 -6.35
N TRP A 96 -10.17 -22.84 -5.18
CA TRP A 96 -11.42 -23.06 -4.43
C TRP A 96 -12.64 -22.37 -5.04
N PHE A 97 -12.44 -21.27 -5.79
CA PHE A 97 -13.52 -20.65 -6.57
C PHE A 97 -13.99 -21.57 -7.71
N PHE A 98 -13.05 -22.24 -8.38
CA PHE A 98 -13.35 -23.18 -9.47
C PHE A 98 -14.06 -24.45 -8.98
N ILE A 99 -13.61 -25.01 -7.86
CA ILE A 99 -14.21 -26.23 -7.29
C ILE A 99 -15.64 -25.96 -6.79
N LYS A 100 -15.88 -24.84 -6.09
CA LYS A 100 -17.23 -24.48 -5.60
C LYS A 100 -18.22 -24.22 -6.75
N HIS A 101 -17.77 -23.69 -7.89
CA HIS A 101 -18.64 -23.51 -9.05
C HIS A 101 -18.96 -24.83 -9.77
N CYS A 102 -18.00 -25.76 -9.87
CA CYS A 102 -18.23 -27.06 -10.50
C CYS A 102 -19.15 -27.99 -9.66
N THR A 103 -19.09 -27.95 -8.32
CA THR A 103 -19.97 -28.80 -7.50
C THR A 103 -21.44 -28.36 -7.57
N SER A 104 -21.69 -27.07 -7.79
CA SER A 104 -23.05 -26.54 -7.94
C SER A 104 -23.70 -26.90 -9.29
N ILE A 105 -22.91 -27.27 -10.30
CA ILE A 105 -23.42 -27.74 -11.61
C ILE A 105 -23.78 -29.23 -11.57
N ILE A 106 -23.07 -30.04 -10.76
CA ILE A 106 -23.30 -31.50 -10.69
C ILE A 106 -24.50 -31.87 -9.79
N LEU A 107 -24.89 -31.01 -8.85
CA LEU A 107 -26.07 -31.23 -7.98
C LEU A 107 -27.39 -30.69 -8.54
N LEU A 108 -27.37 -30.06 -9.72
CA LEU A 108 -28.53 -29.49 -10.42
C LEU A 108 -28.83 -30.17 -11.76
N SER A 109 -28.27 -31.37 -12.00
CA SER A 109 -28.61 -32.30 -13.09
C SER A 109 -28.94 -33.67 -12.50
#